data_AF-A0A523UC00-F1
#
_entry.id   AF-A0A523UC00-F1
#
_cell.length_a   1.000
_cell.length_b   1.000
_cell.length_c   1.000
_cell.angle_alpha   90.00
_cell.angle_beta   90.00
_cell.angle_gamma   90.00
#
_symmetry.space_group_name_H-M   'P 1'
#
loop_
_entity.id
_entity.type
_entity.pdbx_description
1 polymer ?
#
loop_
_entity_poly.entity_id
_entity_poly.type
_entity_poly.pdbx_seq_one_letter_code
_entity_poly.pdbx_strand_id
1 'polypeptide(L)'
;GVGFSKVISSGNEADLHLEDYIEYLAQDPETKVIGAYVEGFREGRRFLEIAKETTRKKPIIIMKVGRTAAGAKAARSHTGALSGSDIISDVVLKQAGVIRVDEIEELFDIAAALLRQPLPKGRRIGILTGGGGHGVVATDACARLGLEIADLSKSTIEKLDQVLPPRWPHANPVDTVAVPFVTYPCLWPIMEDENVDAVLAVGSIGMSPWWRRASYLPIAMPSHLRDEAMRWMNLIEAEEIKNLDIAIERMEQHQKPIIITGMMMNPELKDAAVFKKLEEIGLLVYPTPERAAKALAHLCWYSEYLRQTGSEE
;
A
#
# COMPACT_ATOMS: atom_id res chain seq x y z
N GLY A 1 8.60 -6.40 -6.87
CA GLY A 1 8.82 -6.95 -5.51
C GLY A 1 9.48 -5.91 -4.59
N VAL A 2 9.88 -6.28 -3.36
CA VAL A 2 10.68 -5.42 -2.45
C VAL A 2 12.15 -5.85 -2.51
N GLY A 3 13.05 -4.92 -2.85
CA GLY A 3 14.49 -5.16 -2.84
C GLY A 3 15.09 -4.92 -1.46
N PHE A 4 16.21 -5.58 -1.16
CA PHE A 4 16.95 -5.41 0.10
C PHE A 4 18.30 -4.75 -0.17
N SER A 5 18.63 -3.68 0.57
CA SER A 5 19.99 -3.13 0.62
C SER A 5 20.91 -4.04 1.45
N LYS A 6 20.38 -4.61 2.54
CA LYS A 6 21.07 -5.50 3.48
C LYS A 6 20.09 -6.57 3.98
N VAL A 7 20.61 -7.78 4.22
CA VAL A 7 19.90 -8.86 4.91
C VAL A 7 20.81 -9.37 6.02
N ILE A 8 20.35 -9.30 7.26
CA ILE A 8 21.13 -9.60 8.46
C ILE A 8 20.43 -10.70 9.24
N SER A 9 21.15 -11.75 9.59
CA SER A 9 20.72 -12.74 10.58
C SER A 9 21.49 -12.47 11.87
N SER A 10 20.80 -11.98 12.91
CA SER A 10 21.41 -11.67 14.21
C SER A 10 21.66 -12.91 15.08
N GLY A 11 20.99 -14.03 14.75
CA GLY A 11 21.17 -15.31 15.43
C GLY A 11 20.95 -15.21 16.94
N ASN A 12 21.94 -15.65 17.71
CA ASN A 12 21.86 -15.65 19.17
C ASN A 12 22.10 -14.28 19.80
N GLU A 13 22.53 -13.28 19.02
CA GLU A 13 22.87 -11.94 19.54
C GLU A 13 23.86 -12.03 20.72
N ALA A 14 24.97 -12.78 20.56
CA ALA A 14 25.92 -13.01 21.67
C ALA A 14 26.85 -11.83 21.96
N ASP A 15 27.05 -10.96 20.96
CA ASP A 15 27.93 -9.79 21.01
C ASP A 15 27.17 -8.58 20.48
N LEU A 16 26.84 -8.60 19.18
CA LEU A 16 25.97 -7.60 18.56
C LEU A 16 24.50 -7.95 18.78
N HIS A 17 23.70 -6.94 19.08
CA HIS A 17 22.27 -7.00 19.33
C HIS A 17 21.47 -6.23 18.27
N LEU A 18 20.14 -6.37 18.29
CA LEU A 18 19.22 -5.63 17.42
C LEU A 18 19.52 -4.12 17.37
N GLU A 19 19.81 -3.54 18.53
CA GLU A 19 20.08 -2.12 18.70
C GLU A 19 21.29 -1.64 17.88
N ASP A 20 22.37 -2.44 17.84
CA ASP A 20 23.59 -2.12 17.09
C ASP A 20 23.32 -2.10 15.57
N TYR A 21 22.51 -3.05 15.09
CA TYR A 21 22.13 -3.10 13.68
C TYR A 21 21.22 -1.94 13.29
N ILE A 22 20.25 -1.56 14.12
CA ILE A 22 19.40 -0.40 13.84
C ILE A 22 20.23 0.87 13.82
N GLU A 23 21.16 1.05 14.77
CA GLU A 23 22.07 2.21 14.82
C GLU A 23 22.93 2.31 13.55
N TYR A 24 23.49 1.20 13.09
CA TYR A 24 24.21 1.14 11.81
C TYR A 24 23.31 1.49 10.62
N LEU A 25 22.14 0.87 10.51
CA LEU A 25 21.20 1.07 9.38
C LEU A 25 20.59 2.48 9.38
N ALA A 26 20.46 3.11 10.54
CA ALA A 26 20.01 4.49 10.66
C ALA A 26 20.94 5.45 9.92
N GLN A 27 22.25 5.18 9.91
CA GLN A 27 23.25 6.01 9.23
C GLN A 27 23.53 5.57 7.78
N ASP A 28 23.12 4.36 7.38
CA ASP A 28 23.37 3.83 6.05
C ASP A 28 22.55 4.55 4.96
N PRO A 29 23.15 5.30 4.01
CA PRO A 29 22.40 6.05 3.00
C PRO A 29 21.61 5.16 2.03
N GLU A 30 22.01 3.90 1.85
CA GLU A 30 21.32 2.93 0.98
C GLU A 30 20.04 2.39 1.64
N THR A 31 19.95 2.45 2.97
CA THR A 31 18.81 1.93 3.72
C THR A 31 17.77 3.02 3.93
N LYS A 32 16.56 2.81 3.40
CA LYS A 32 15.43 3.76 3.51
C LYS A 32 14.34 3.33 4.49
N VAL A 33 14.14 2.02 4.64
CA VAL A 33 13.18 1.41 5.58
C VAL A 33 13.88 0.26 6.28
N ILE A 34 13.67 0.13 7.59
CA ILE A 34 14.25 -0.95 8.41
C ILE A 34 13.13 -1.92 8.79
N GLY A 35 13.22 -3.17 8.34
CA GLY A 35 12.30 -4.23 8.75
C GLY A 35 13.00 -5.23 9.68
N ALA A 36 12.37 -5.61 10.78
CA ALA A 36 12.93 -6.59 11.72
C ALA A 36 11.89 -7.60 12.21
N TYR A 37 12.31 -8.87 12.26
CA TYR A 37 11.64 -9.92 13.02
C TYR A 37 12.27 -9.98 14.40
N VAL A 38 11.48 -9.82 15.47
CA VAL A 38 12.00 -9.65 16.82
C VAL A 38 11.35 -10.63 17.78
N GLU A 39 12.17 -11.40 18.51
CA GLU A 39 11.69 -12.33 19.55
C GLU A 39 11.62 -11.66 20.93
N GLY A 40 12.54 -10.74 21.21
CA GLY A 40 12.65 -10.02 22.47
C GLY A 40 13.59 -8.81 22.35
N PHE A 41 13.58 -7.97 23.38
CA PHE A 41 14.48 -6.83 23.49
C PHE A 41 15.39 -7.05 24.70
N ARG A 42 16.70 -7.02 24.52
CA ARG A 42 17.66 -7.17 25.61
C ARG A 42 17.87 -5.84 26.32
N GLU A 43 18.09 -4.77 25.56
CA GLU A 43 18.38 -3.44 26.07
C GLU A 43 17.24 -2.47 25.73
N GLY A 44 16.03 -2.77 26.22
CA GLY A 44 14.81 -2.07 25.81
C GLY A 44 14.83 -0.53 25.95
N ARG A 45 15.61 0.04 26.88
CA ARG A 45 15.82 1.50 26.98
C ARG A 45 16.65 2.04 25.81
N ARG A 46 17.81 1.42 25.56
CA ARG A 46 18.70 1.75 24.44
C ARG A 46 17.96 1.59 23.10
N PHE A 47 17.22 0.49 22.93
CA PHE A 47 16.36 0.29 21.76
C PHE A 47 15.39 1.46 21.56
N LEU A 48 14.67 1.88 22.60
CA LEU A 48 13.68 2.94 22.48
C LEU A 48 14.30 4.30 22.15
N GLU A 49 15.49 4.60 22.67
CA GLU A 49 16.24 5.82 22.33
C GLU A 49 16.63 5.80 20.84
N ILE A 50 17.29 4.73 20.38
CA ILE A 50 17.72 4.58 18.98
C ILE A 50 16.52 4.58 18.03
N ALA A 51 15.45 3.85 18.37
CA ALA A 51 14.25 3.76 17.56
C ALA A 51 13.57 5.13 17.41
N LYS A 52 13.43 5.91 18.49
CA LYS A 52 12.84 7.26 18.44
C LYS A 52 13.62 8.20 17.52
N GLU A 53 14.94 8.16 17.57
CA GLU A 53 15.78 9.00 16.71
C GLU A 53 15.72 8.55 15.25
N THR A 54 15.72 7.23 15.04
CA THR A 54 15.71 6.63 13.71
C THR A 54 14.38 6.84 13.00
N THR A 55 13.24 6.60 13.68
CA THR A 55 11.90 6.65 13.07
C THR A 55 11.50 8.04 12.59
N ARG A 56 12.14 9.10 13.09
CA ARG A 56 11.97 10.47 12.58
C ARG A 56 12.58 10.67 11.19
N LYS A 57 13.48 9.79 10.76
CA LYS A 57 14.21 9.90 9.49
C LYS A 57 13.92 8.72 8.56
N LYS A 58 13.80 7.52 9.12
CA LYS A 58 13.61 6.25 8.41
C LYS A 58 12.61 5.40 9.19
N PRO A 59 11.52 4.94 8.57
CA PRO A 59 10.56 4.10 9.27
C PRO A 59 11.20 2.77 9.68
N ILE A 60 10.80 2.31 10.87
CA ILE A 60 11.12 0.98 11.38
C ILE A 60 9.82 0.17 11.43
N ILE A 61 9.84 -1.03 10.89
CA ILE A 61 8.73 -1.99 10.90
C ILE A 61 9.17 -3.22 11.67
N ILE A 62 8.45 -3.60 12.73
CA ILE A 62 8.77 -4.77 13.56
C ILE A 62 7.63 -5.78 13.55
N MET A 63 7.97 -7.00 13.15
CA MET A 63 7.17 -8.20 13.43
C MET A 63 7.64 -8.78 14.77
N LYS A 64 6.92 -8.46 15.85
CA LYS A 64 7.25 -8.97 17.20
C LYS A 64 6.52 -10.29 17.42
N VAL A 65 7.26 -11.38 17.55
CA VAL A 65 6.69 -12.71 17.84
C VAL A 65 6.57 -12.99 19.33
N GLY A 66 5.85 -14.06 19.69
CA GLY A 66 5.62 -14.42 21.08
C GLY A 66 4.56 -13.55 21.78
N ARG A 67 3.60 -13.01 21.01
CA ARG A 67 2.59 -12.06 21.51
C ARG A 67 1.57 -12.66 22.47
N THR A 68 1.19 -13.91 22.22
CA THR A 68 0.20 -14.63 23.03
C THR A 68 0.89 -15.40 24.16
N ALA A 69 0.17 -15.77 25.21
CA ALA A 69 0.75 -16.60 26.27
C ALA A 69 1.38 -17.92 25.74
N ALA A 70 0.74 -18.52 24.74
CA ALA A 70 1.25 -19.71 24.06
C ALA A 70 2.51 -19.41 23.23
N GLY A 71 2.49 -18.34 22.43
CA GLY A 71 3.66 -17.92 21.64
C GLY A 71 4.84 -17.51 22.53
N ALA A 72 4.59 -16.76 23.60
CA ALA A 72 5.59 -16.36 24.59
C ALA A 72 6.21 -17.58 25.28
N LYS A 73 5.41 -18.63 25.57
CA LYS A 73 5.91 -19.90 26.09
C LYS A 73 6.80 -20.61 25.07
N ALA A 74 6.38 -20.69 23.81
CA ALA A 74 7.16 -21.31 22.74
C ALA A 74 8.50 -20.57 22.50
N ALA A 75 8.46 -19.24 22.42
CA ALA A 75 9.66 -18.40 22.27
C ALA A 75 10.63 -18.57 23.45
N ARG A 76 10.12 -18.58 24.69
CA ARG A 76 10.94 -18.86 25.89
C ARG A 76 11.65 -20.20 25.81
N SER A 77 10.99 -21.24 25.31
CA SER A 77 11.62 -22.56 25.14
C SER A 77 12.67 -22.57 24.02
N HIS A 78 12.57 -21.66 23.04
CA HIS A 78 13.49 -21.57 21.91
C HIS A 78 14.78 -20.80 22.26
N THR A 79 14.66 -19.65 22.93
CA THR A 79 15.81 -18.76 23.20
C THR A 79 16.20 -18.66 24.67
N GLY A 80 15.40 -19.20 25.59
CA GLY A 80 15.63 -19.06 27.03
C GLY A 80 15.40 -17.65 27.57
N ALA A 81 15.11 -16.66 26.72
CA ALA A 81 14.89 -15.28 27.11
C ALA A 81 13.47 -15.07 27.67
N LEU A 82 13.34 -14.34 28.77
CA LEU A 82 12.05 -14.03 29.37
C LEU A 82 11.24 -13.14 28.41
N SER A 83 10.13 -13.67 27.87
CA SER A 83 9.21 -12.87 27.07
C SER A 83 8.50 -11.85 27.96
N GLY A 84 8.79 -10.56 27.74
CA GLY A 84 8.18 -9.45 28.46
C GLY A 84 6.68 -9.28 28.14
N SER A 85 6.01 -8.35 28.80
CA SER A 85 4.59 -8.07 28.55
C SER A 85 4.37 -7.50 27.14
N ASP A 86 3.57 -8.20 26.33
CA ASP A 86 3.27 -7.78 24.95
C ASP A 86 2.62 -6.40 24.87
N ILE A 87 1.77 -6.09 25.86
CA ILE A 87 1.10 -4.79 25.99
C ILE A 87 2.12 -3.67 26.21
N ILE A 88 3.16 -3.92 27.02
CA ILE A 88 4.22 -2.95 27.24
C ILE A 88 5.01 -2.75 25.94
N SER A 89 5.38 -3.84 25.25
CA SER A 89 6.05 -3.74 23.95
C SER A 89 5.23 -2.95 22.94
N ASP A 90 3.91 -3.14 22.89
CA ASP A 90 3.01 -2.42 21.98
C ASP A 90 3.04 -0.90 22.20
N VAL A 91 2.88 -0.48 23.45
CA VAL A 91 2.90 0.94 23.84
C VAL A 91 4.25 1.57 23.57
N VAL A 92 5.34 0.88 23.94
CA VAL A 92 6.72 1.34 23.78
C VAL A 92 7.09 1.51 22.31
N LEU A 93 6.74 0.53 21.46
CA LEU A 93 6.98 0.60 20.02
C LEU A 93 6.23 1.75 19.37
N LYS A 94 4.94 1.91 19.72
CA LYS A 94 4.10 3.01 19.23
C LYS A 94 4.66 4.37 19.64
N GLN A 95 5.12 4.52 20.88
CA GLN A 95 5.76 5.75 21.38
C GLN A 95 7.11 6.04 20.71
N ALA A 96 7.77 5.01 20.17
CA ALA A 96 9.02 5.14 19.45
C ALA A 96 8.83 5.36 17.94
N GLY A 97 7.59 5.48 17.44
CA GLY A 97 7.31 5.62 16.02
C GLY A 97 7.53 4.33 15.21
N VAL A 98 7.65 3.19 15.88
CA VAL A 98 7.86 1.90 15.23
C VAL A 98 6.51 1.35 14.77
N ILE A 99 6.43 1.02 13.49
CA ILE A 99 5.28 0.34 12.91
C ILE A 99 5.34 -1.12 13.33
N ARG A 100 4.33 -1.57 14.06
CA ARG A 100 4.24 -2.97 14.49
C ARG A 100 3.29 -3.74 13.58
N VAL A 101 3.70 -4.93 13.17
CA VAL A 101 2.94 -5.83 12.28
C VAL A 101 2.83 -7.22 12.89
N ASP A 102 1.83 -7.98 12.42
CA ASP A 102 1.56 -9.33 12.92
C ASP A 102 2.02 -10.43 11.96
N GLU A 103 2.12 -10.12 10.67
CA GLU A 103 2.43 -11.06 9.60
C GLU A 103 3.65 -10.59 8.81
N ILE A 104 4.42 -11.54 8.27
CA ILE A 104 5.62 -11.21 7.51
C ILE A 104 5.25 -10.56 6.16
N GLU A 105 4.14 -10.96 5.57
CA GLU A 105 3.57 -10.36 4.37
C GLU A 105 3.21 -8.90 4.60
N GLU A 106 2.65 -8.58 5.77
CA GLU A 106 2.33 -7.20 6.16
C GLU A 106 3.59 -6.35 6.29
N LEU A 107 4.68 -6.90 6.84
CA LEU A 107 5.97 -6.22 6.92
C LEU A 107 6.43 -5.75 5.53
N PHE A 108 6.37 -6.64 4.54
CA PHE A 108 6.80 -6.33 3.18
C PHE A 108 5.85 -5.39 2.44
N ASP A 109 4.54 -5.55 2.64
CA ASP A 109 3.52 -4.66 2.09
C ASP A 109 3.76 -3.21 2.51
N ILE A 110 3.94 -2.99 3.81
CA ILE A 110 4.14 -1.64 4.36
C ILE A 110 5.51 -1.10 3.97
N ALA A 111 6.55 -1.93 3.96
CA ALA A 111 7.87 -1.52 3.49
C ALA A 111 7.81 -1.04 2.04
N ALA A 112 7.12 -1.78 1.16
CA ALA A 112 6.92 -1.38 -0.23
C ALA A 112 6.20 -0.03 -0.34
N ALA A 113 5.13 0.16 0.44
CA ALA A 113 4.37 1.39 0.48
C ALA A 113 5.27 2.58 0.87
N LEU A 114 5.99 2.47 2.00
CA LEU A 114 6.85 3.54 2.51
C LEU A 114 8.02 3.88 1.58
N LEU A 115 8.48 2.92 0.77
CA LEU A 115 9.56 3.13 -0.19
C LEU A 115 9.12 3.86 -1.46
N ARG A 116 7.84 3.76 -1.84
CA ARG A 116 7.37 4.06 -3.21
C ARG A 116 6.17 5.00 -3.27
N GLN A 117 5.64 5.41 -2.12
CA GLN A 117 4.45 6.24 -2.03
C GLN A 117 4.76 7.50 -1.22
N PRO A 118 4.24 8.68 -1.62
CA PRO A 118 4.27 9.84 -0.76
C PRO A 118 3.44 9.59 0.51
N LEU A 119 3.81 10.23 1.61
CA LEU A 119 3.04 10.13 2.84
C LEU A 119 1.76 10.98 2.73
N PRO A 120 0.58 10.42 3.02
CA PRO A 120 -0.67 11.16 2.92
C PRO A 120 -0.76 12.22 4.03
N LYS A 121 -1.39 13.37 3.72
CA LYS A 121 -1.55 14.48 4.69
C LYS A 121 -2.60 14.22 5.76
N GLY A 122 -3.46 13.22 5.55
CA GLY A 122 -4.56 12.87 6.44
C GLY A 122 -5.14 11.49 6.12
N ARG A 123 -6.33 11.23 6.65
CA ARG A 123 -7.01 9.93 6.61
C ARG A 123 -8.16 9.87 5.61
N ARG A 124 -8.39 10.91 4.81
CA ARG A 124 -9.54 10.99 3.89
C ARG A 124 -9.22 10.31 2.57
N ILE A 125 -9.91 9.22 2.27
CA ILE A 125 -9.60 8.31 1.16
C ILE A 125 -10.59 8.50 0.03
N GLY A 126 -10.09 8.73 -1.17
CA GLY A 126 -10.85 8.58 -2.42
C GLY A 126 -10.78 7.13 -2.90
N ILE A 127 -11.91 6.47 -3.10
CA ILE A 127 -11.95 5.11 -3.63
C ILE A 127 -12.35 5.17 -5.11
N LEU A 128 -11.51 4.61 -5.98
CA LEU A 128 -11.79 4.46 -7.41
C LEU A 128 -11.91 2.97 -7.73
N THR A 129 -13.09 2.50 -8.13
CA THR A 129 -13.34 1.06 -8.33
C THR A 129 -13.83 0.72 -9.72
N GLY A 130 -13.46 -0.46 -10.21
CA GLY A 130 -13.99 -1.05 -11.44
C GLY A 130 -15.39 -1.63 -11.32
N GLY A 131 -15.90 -1.79 -10.10
CA GLY A 131 -17.26 -2.26 -9.85
C GLY A 131 -17.70 -2.11 -8.39
N GLY A 132 -18.92 -1.64 -8.18
CA GLY A 132 -19.43 -1.19 -6.88
C GLY A 132 -19.30 -2.19 -5.73
N GLY A 133 -19.43 -3.51 -5.97
CA GLY A 133 -19.25 -4.51 -4.92
C GLY A 133 -17.87 -4.49 -4.27
N HIS A 134 -16.83 -4.14 -5.04
CA HIS A 134 -15.47 -4.05 -4.52
C HIS A 134 -15.24 -2.72 -3.79
N GLY A 135 -15.89 -1.65 -4.24
CA GLY A 135 -15.95 -0.38 -3.53
C GLY A 135 -16.52 -0.53 -2.12
N VAL A 136 -17.55 -1.37 -1.93
CA VAL A 136 -18.12 -1.66 -0.61
C VAL A 136 -17.11 -2.37 0.30
N VAL A 137 -16.45 -3.43 -0.19
CA VAL A 137 -15.42 -4.16 0.58
C VAL A 137 -14.27 -3.24 0.98
N ALA A 138 -13.82 -2.38 0.06
CA ALA A 138 -12.78 -1.40 0.33
C ALA A 138 -13.21 -0.34 1.36
N THR A 139 -14.46 0.13 1.27
CA THR A 139 -15.04 1.07 2.23
C THR A 139 -15.03 0.49 3.64
N ASP A 140 -15.53 -0.74 3.80
CA ASP A 140 -15.52 -1.43 5.10
C ASP A 140 -14.10 -1.65 5.62
N ALA A 141 -13.17 -2.04 4.73
CA ALA A 141 -11.77 -2.23 5.09
C ALA A 141 -11.12 -0.95 5.61
N CYS A 142 -11.34 0.17 4.91
CA CYS A 142 -10.89 1.50 5.34
C CYS A 142 -11.48 1.89 6.69
N ALA A 143 -12.80 1.80 6.84
CA ALA A 143 -13.50 2.20 8.06
C ALA A 143 -13.03 1.42 9.30
N ARG A 144 -12.80 0.10 9.18
CA ARG A 144 -12.27 -0.74 10.29
C ARG A 144 -10.89 -0.31 10.78
N LEU A 145 -10.12 0.37 9.93
CA LEU A 145 -8.77 0.85 10.24
C LEU A 145 -8.74 2.34 10.63
N GLY A 146 -9.91 2.96 10.78
CA GLY A 146 -10.05 4.37 11.13
C GLY A 146 -9.72 5.32 9.97
N LEU A 147 -9.71 4.83 8.73
CA LEU A 147 -9.65 5.68 7.54
C LEU A 147 -11.05 6.22 7.23
N GLU A 148 -11.12 7.44 6.72
CA GLU A 148 -12.37 8.15 6.42
C GLU A 148 -12.63 8.15 4.92
N ILE A 149 -13.85 7.89 4.48
CA ILE A 149 -14.19 8.02 3.06
C ILE A 149 -14.46 9.49 2.76
N ALA A 150 -13.67 10.08 1.87
CA ALA A 150 -13.72 11.50 1.58
C ALA A 150 -15.05 11.92 0.94
N ASP A 151 -15.64 13.02 1.43
CA ASP A 151 -16.71 13.72 0.72
C ASP A 151 -16.11 14.51 -0.46
N LEU A 152 -16.42 14.09 -1.68
CA LEU A 152 -15.89 14.73 -2.88
C LEU A 152 -16.45 16.15 -3.03
N SER A 153 -15.59 17.08 -3.44
CA SER A 153 -15.98 18.44 -3.73
C SER A 153 -16.93 18.50 -4.93
N LYS A 154 -17.76 19.56 -4.98
CA LYS A 154 -18.66 19.80 -6.13
C LYS A 154 -17.91 19.87 -7.45
N SER A 155 -16.74 20.51 -7.47
CA SER A 155 -15.88 20.59 -8.65
C SER A 155 -15.41 19.21 -9.12
N THR A 156 -15.17 18.27 -8.20
CA THR A 156 -14.77 16.90 -8.55
C THR A 156 -15.96 16.14 -9.12
N ILE A 157 -17.14 16.24 -8.50
CA ILE A 157 -18.37 15.64 -9.03
C ILE A 157 -18.67 16.15 -10.45
N GLU A 158 -18.59 17.46 -10.69
CA GLU A 158 -18.83 18.06 -12.01
C GLU A 158 -17.85 17.58 -13.10
N LYS A 159 -16.59 17.31 -12.74
CA LYS A 159 -15.61 16.71 -13.66
C LYS A 159 -15.91 15.23 -13.93
N LEU A 160 -16.33 14.50 -12.89
CA LEU A 160 -16.69 13.08 -13.02
C LEU A 160 -17.96 12.88 -13.85
N ASP A 161 -18.93 13.80 -13.78
CA ASP A 161 -20.15 13.81 -14.60
C ASP A 161 -19.89 13.88 -16.11
N GLN A 162 -18.76 14.45 -16.51
CA GLN A 162 -18.36 14.54 -17.92
C GLN A 162 -17.79 13.22 -18.45
N VAL A 163 -17.41 12.32 -17.55
CA VAL A 163 -16.73 11.05 -17.86
C VAL A 163 -17.66 9.86 -17.65
N LEU A 164 -18.42 9.87 -16.54
CA LEU A 164 -19.25 8.76 -16.11
C LEU A 164 -20.69 8.88 -16.63
N PRO A 165 -21.40 7.75 -16.81
CA PRO A 165 -22.80 7.79 -17.22
C PRO A 165 -23.68 8.42 -16.13
N PRO A 166 -24.79 9.09 -16.47
CA PRO A 166 -25.62 9.84 -15.50
C PRO A 166 -26.10 9.05 -14.27
N ARG A 167 -26.13 7.72 -14.37
CA ARG A 167 -26.57 6.77 -13.32
C ARG A 167 -25.49 6.41 -12.30
N TRP A 168 -24.29 6.98 -12.38
CA TRP A 168 -23.25 6.72 -11.38
C TRP A 168 -23.67 7.32 -10.01
N PRO A 169 -23.09 6.89 -8.89
CA PRO A 169 -23.61 7.25 -7.56
C PRO A 169 -23.44 8.72 -7.13
N HIS A 170 -22.68 9.55 -7.86
CA HIS A 170 -22.34 10.93 -7.46
C HIS A 170 -21.69 11.03 -6.08
N ALA A 171 -20.94 10.00 -5.70
CA ALA A 171 -20.37 9.82 -4.37
C ALA A 171 -19.04 9.07 -4.43
N ASN A 172 -18.41 8.96 -3.27
CA ASN A 172 -17.24 8.11 -3.04
C ASN A 172 -17.72 6.83 -2.35
N PRO A 173 -17.48 5.61 -2.89
CA PRO A 173 -16.59 5.26 -4.02
C PRO A 173 -17.04 5.71 -5.42
N VAL A 174 -16.08 6.10 -6.24
CA VAL A 174 -16.25 6.37 -7.68
C VAL A 174 -16.17 5.05 -8.45
N ASP A 175 -17.30 4.59 -8.98
CA ASP A 175 -17.42 3.35 -9.77
C ASP A 175 -17.33 3.65 -11.27
N THR A 176 -16.32 3.10 -11.94
CA THR A 176 -16.09 3.24 -13.39
C THR A 176 -17.02 2.36 -14.24
N VAL A 177 -17.88 1.56 -13.59
CA VAL A 177 -18.91 0.73 -14.22
C VAL A 177 -18.36 -0.24 -15.25
N ALA A 178 -17.10 -0.66 -15.05
CA ALA A 178 -16.34 -1.52 -15.96
C ALA A 178 -16.28 -0.94 -17.40
N VAL A 179 -16.26 0.38 -17.55
CA VAL A 179 -16.10 1.03 -18.87
C VAL A 179 -14.60 1.19 -19.17
N PRO A 180 -14.11 0.79 -20.36
CA PRO A 180 -12.72 1.05 -20.74
C PRO A 180 -12.40 2.54 -20.82
N PHE A 181 -11.12 2.90 -20.71
CA PHE A 181 -10.60 4.27 -20.84
C PHE A 181 -11.03 5.30 -19.77
N VAL A 182 -12.00 5.00 -18.89
CA VAL A 182 -12.49 6.00 -17.92
C VAL A 182 -11.72 6.02 -16.60
N THR A 183 -10.94 4.97 -16.28
CA THR A 183 -10.19 4.86 -15.01
C THR A 183 -9.37 6.11 -14.70
N TYR A 184 -8.48 6.51 -15.60
CA TYR A 184 -7.58 7.65 -15.38
C TYR A 184 -8.29 9.01 -15.46
N PRO A 185 -9.20 9.25 -16.43
CA PRO A 185 -10.07 10.42 -16.41
C PRO A 185 -10.88 10.59 -15.11
N CYS A 186 -11.23 9.50 -14.41
CA CYS A 186 -11.83 9.57 -13.08
C CYS A 186 -10.80 9.77 -11.96
N LEU A 187 -9.60 9.21 -12.10
CA LEU A 187 -8.52 9.33 -11.11
C LEU A 187 -8.03 10.77 -10.96
N TRP A 188 -7.95 11.53 -12.06
CA TRP A 188 -7.39 12.88 -12.04
C TRP A 188 -8.18 13.87 -11.18
N PRO A 189 -9.52 13.99 -11.32
CA PRO A 189 -10.32 14.81 -10.42
C PRO A 189 -10.20 14.40 -8.95
N ILE A 190 -10.14 13.08 -8.66
CA ILE A 190 -10.00 12.59 -7.28
C ILE A 190 -8.63 12.99 -6.69
N MET A 191 -7.56 12.89 -7.47
CA MET A 191 -6.22 13.31 -7.06
C MET A 191 -6.13 14.84 -6.86
N GLU A 192 -6.89 15.62 -7.62
CA GLU A 192 -6.96 17.08 -7.49
C GLU A 192 -7.79 17.55 -6.29
N ASP A 193 -8.70 16.71 -5.78
CA ASP A 193 -9.66 17.09 -4.73
C ASP A 193 -8.98 17.35 -3.37
N GLU A 194 -9.09 18.57 -2.83
CA GLU A 194 -8.53 18.94 -1.53
C GLU A 194 -9.12 18.15 -0.34
N ASN A 195 -10.27 17.51 -0.52
CA ASN A 195 -10.88 16.64 0.48
C ASN A 195 -10.28 15.23 0.51
N VAL A 196 -9.44 14.87 -0.47
CA VAL A 196 -8.82 13.56 -0.58
C VAL A 196 -7.34 13.65 -0.23
N ASP A 197 -6.89 12.84 0.72
CA ASP A 197 -5.49 12.76 1.15
C ASP A 197 -4.74 11.57 0.52
N ALA A 198 -5.48 10.56 0.05
CA ALA A 198 -4.95 9.38 -0.63
C ALA A 198 -6.01 8.68 -1.48
N VAL A 199 -5.58 7.90 -2.47
CA VAL A 199 -6.47 7.13 -3.34
C VAL A 199 -6.27 5.63 -3.17
N LEU A 200 -7.38 4.91 -3.03
CA LEU A 200 -7.44 3.46 -3.08
C LEU A 200 -8.10 3.01 -4.39
N ALA A 201 -7.31 2.51 -5.32
CA ALA A 201 -7.74 2.05 -6.64
C ALA A 201 -8.08 0.54 -6.59
N VAL A 202 -9.36 0.21 -6.67
CA VAL A 202 -9.88 -1.14 -6.41
C VAL A 202 -10.36 -1.81 -7.68
N GLY A 203 -9.48 -2.59 -8.31
CA GLY A 203 -9.80 -3.28 -9.56
C GLY A 203 -10.15 -2.32 -10.69
N SER A 204 -9.56 -1.13 -10.68
CA SER A 204 -9.72 -0.09 -11.68
C SER A 204 -8.44 0.07 -12.51
N ILE A 205 -7.28 -0.06 -11.87
CA ILE A 205 -5.93 -0.08 -12.48
C ILE A 205 -5.45 -1.53 -12.63
N GLY A 206 -4.84 -1.85 -13.77
CA GLY A 206 -4.38 -3.20 -14.11
C GLY A 206 -5.48 -4.08 -14.70
N MET A 207 -6.59 -3.49 -15.17
CA MET A 207 -7.74 -4.23 -15.69
C MET A 207 -7.61 -4.60 -17.17
N SER A 208 -6.74 -3.95 -17.95
CA SER A 208 -6.60 -4.24 -19.39
C SER A 208 -6.31 -5.72 -19.73
N PRO A 209 -5.50 -6.48 -18.97
CA PRO A 209 -5.27 -7.90 -19.27
C PRO A 209 -6.51 -8.75 -18.96
N TRP A 210 -7.28 -8.34 -17.96
CA TRP A 210 -8.56 -8.99 -17.64
C TRP A 210 -9.57 -8.75 -18.75
N TRP A 211 -9.69 -7.54 -19.30
CA TRP A 211 -10.53 -7.27 -20.47
C TRP A 211 -10.12 -8.09 -21.68
N ARG A 212 -8.82 -8.18 -21.96
CA ARG A 212 -8.29 -9.01 -23.04
C ARG A 212 -8.71 -10.48 -22.91
N ARG A 213 -8.72 -11.00 -21.68
CA ARG A 213 -9.11 -12.38 -21.38
C ARG A 213 -10.62 -12.58 -21.32
N ALA A 214 -11.34 -11.78 -20.52
CA ALA A 214 -12.78 -11.83 -20.35
C ALA A 214 -13.52 -11.60 -21.66
N SER A 215 -12.91 -10.83 -22.58
CA SER A 215 -13.40 -10.69 -23.94
C SER A 215 -13.37 -11.99 -24.73
N TYR A 216 -12.81 -13.11 -24.19
CA TYR A 216 -12.73 -14.48 -24.75
C TYR A 216 -13.59 -14.53 -26.00
N LEU A 217 -13.00 -14.03 -27.08
CA LEU A 217 -13.76 -13.82 -28.30
C LEU A 217 -14.17 -15.24 -28.64
N PRO A 218 -15.47 -15.58 -28.58
CA PRO A 218 -15.86 -16.97 -28.70
C PRO A 218 -15.19 -17.49 -29.95
N ILE A 219 -14.62 -18.70 -29.93
CA ILE A 219 -13.86 -19.24 -31.06
C ILE A 219 -14.64 -19.11 -32.39
N ALA A 220 -15.97 -19.01 -32.28
CA ALA A 220 -16.96 -18.70 -33.31
C ALA A 220 -16.98 -17.25 -33.87
N MET A 221 -16.23 -16.28 -33.34
CA MET A 221 -16.20 -14.92 -33.87
C MET A 221 -15.37 -14.87 -35.16
N PRO A 222 -15.90 -14.22 -36.22
CA PRO A 222 -15.16 -13.97 -37.46
C PRO A 222 -13.79 -13.34 -37.23
N SER A 223 -12.79 -13.74 -38.01
CA SER A 223 -11.39 -13.30 -37.85
C SER A 223 -11.23 -11.77 -37.86
N HIS A 224 -11.95 -11.06 -38.72
CA HIS A 224 -11.87 -9.59 -38.81
C HIS A 224 -12.35 -8.88 -37.53
N LEU A 225 -13.45 -9.33 -36.92
CA LEU A 225 -13.93 -8.80 -35.63
C LEU A 225 -12.95 -9.16 -34.51
N ARG A 226 -12.29 -10.31 -34.63
CA ARG A 226 -11.26 -10.73 -33.68
C ARG A 226 -10.03 -9.84 -33.73
N ASP A 227 -9.54 -9.54 -34.93
CA ASP A 227 -8.41 -8.66 -35.13
C ASP A 227 -8.73 -7.23 -34.68
N GLU A 228 -9.95 -6.75 -34.93
CA GLU A 228 -10.41 -5.44 -34.48
C GLU A 228 -10.49 -5.36 -32.95
N ALA A 229 -11.09 -6.35 -32.28
CA ALA A 229 -11.14 -6.40 -30.82
C ALA A 229 -9.74 -6.46 -30.21
N MET A 230 -8.81 -7.23 -30.80
CA MET A 230 -7.41 -7.29 -30.35
C MET A 230 -6.71 -5.93 -30.50
N ARG A 231 -6.97 -5.18 -31.57
CA ARG A 231 -6.45 -3.81 -31.73
C ARG A 231 -6.97 -2.90 -30.62
N TRP A 232 -8.27 -2.92 -30.34
CA TRP A 232 -8.87 -2.14 -29.25
C TRP A 232 -8.28 -2.49 -27.89
N MET A 233 -8.09 -3.77 -27.57
CA MET A 233 -7.47 -4.19 -26.31
C MET A 233 -6.02 -3.72 -26.19
N ASN A 234 -5.24 -3.78 -27.27
CA ASN A 234 -3.87 -3.28 -27.28
C ASN A 234 -3.82 -1.75 -27.07
N LEU A 235 -4.79 -1.01 -27.61
CA LEU A 235 -4.91 0.44 -27.38
C LEU A 235 -5.24 0.76 -25.92
N ILE A 236 -6.13 -0.02 -25.28
CA ILE A 236 -6.46 0.14 -23.86
C ILE A 236 -5.22 -0.11 -22.98
N GLU A 237 -4.48 -1.20 -23.22
CA GLU A 237 -3.27 -1.51 -22.45
C GLU A 237 -2.17 -0.45 -22.67
N ALA A 238 -1.98 0.03 -23.90
CA ALA A 238 -1.02 1.08 -24.21
C ALA A 238 -1.37 2.42 -23.53
N GLU A 239 -2.65 2.81 -23.54
CA GLU A 239 -3.12 4.02 -22.87
C GLU A 239 -3.01 3.88 -21.34
N GLU A 240 -3.29 2.69 -20.79
CA GLU A 240 -3.10 2.42 -19.36
C GLU A 240 -1.64 2.55 -18.95
N ILE A 241 -0.70 1.97 -19.70
CA ILE A 241 0.74 2.09 -19.45
C ILE A 241 1.20 3.55 -19.46
N LYS A 242 0.74 4.34 -20.45
CA LYS A 242 1.07 5.77 -20.54
C LYS A 242 0.55 6.56 -19.33
N ASN A 243 -0.67 6.26 -18.87
CA ASN A 243 -1.26 6.98 -17.75
C ASN A 243 -0.62 6.59 -16.40
N LEU A 244 0.05 5.43 -16.29
CA LEU A 244 0.81 5.08 -15.09
C LEU A 244 1.97 6.06 -14.84
N ASP A 245 2.65 6.52 -15.89
CA ASP A 245 3.72 7.53 -15.74
C ASP A 245 3.15 8.85 -15.22
N ILE A 246 1.99 9.28 -15.76
CA ILE A 246 1.27 10.48 -15.31
C ILE A 246 0.78 10.33 -13.86
N ALA A 247 0.40 9.11 -13.45
CA ALA A 247 -0.04 8.85 -12.09
C ALA A 247 1.08 9.11 -11.08
N ILE A 248 2.33 8.75 -11.39
CA ILE A 248 3.49 9.03 -10.54
C ILE A 248 3.71 10.54 -10.40
N GLU A 249 3.71 11.26 -11.52
CA GLU A 249 3.88 12.72 -11.52
C GLU A 249 2.80 13.40 -10.67
N ARG A 250 1.55 12.94 -10.77
CA ARG A 250 0.44 13.47 -9.97
C ARG A 250 0.51 13.08 -8.50
N MET A 251 1.01 11.89 -8.17
CA MET A 251 1.26 11.49 -6.77
C MET A 251 2.25 12.45 -6.11
N GLU A 252 3.34 12.78 -6.79
CA GLU A 252 4.34 13.74 -6.32
C GLU A 252 3.79 15.17 -6.26
N GLN A 253 3.10 15.61 -7.30
CA GLN A 253 2.52 16.96 -7.39
C GLN A 253 1.51 17.21 -6.26
N HIS A 254 0.64 16.25 -5.97
CA HIS A 254 -0.42 16.41 -4.96
C HIS A 254 -0.02 15.93 -3.57
N GLN A 255 1.11 15.22 -3.45
CA GLN A 255 1.54 14.52 -2.22
C GLN A 255 0.44 13.56 -1.71
N LYS A 256 -0.09 12.74 -2.62
CA LYS A 256 -1.16 11.78 -2.34
C LYS A 256 -0.76 10.39 -2.86
N PRO A 257 -0.74 9.35 -2.03
CA PRO A 257 -0.43 8.01 -2.48
C PRO A 257 -1.58 7.41 -3.29
N ILE A 258 -1.24 6.53 -4.23
CA ILE A 258 -2.20 5.68 -4.95
C ILE A 258 -1.88 4.24 -4.59
N ILE A 259 -2.76 3.63 -3.79
CA ILE A 259 -2.67 2.22 -3.42
C ILE A 259 -3.57 1.40 -4.34
N ILE A 260 -3.00 0.40 -5.00
CA ILE A 260 -3.67 -0.38 -6.06
C ILE A 260 -3.99 -1.77 -5.54
N THR A 261 -5.24 -2.20 -5.67
CA THR A 261 -5.61 -3.61 -5.46
C THR A 261 -5.88 -4.29 -6.79
N GLY A 262 -5.30 -5.46 -7.01
CA GLY A 262 -5.61 -6.29 -8.16
C GLY A 262 -6.94 -7.01 -7.95
N MET A 263 -7.86 -6.92 -8.91
CA MET A 263 -8.99 -7.84 -8.98
C MET A 263 -8.46 -9.22 -9.37
N MET A 264 -8.79 -10.25 -8.58
CA MET A 264 -8.53 -11.66 -8.90
C MET A 264 -7.15 -11.87 -9.53
N MET A 265 -6.09 -11.82 -8.72
CA MET A 265 -4.71 -12.03 -9.19
C MET A 265 -4.57 -13.46 -9.76
N ASN A 266 -4.86 -13.59 -11.04
CA ASN A 266 -4.59 -14.79 -11.81
C ASN A 266 -3.07 -14.81 -12.05
N PRO A 267 -2.35 -15.85 -11.60
CA PRO A 267 -0.91 -15.96 -11.82
C PRO A 267 -0.51 -15.78 -13.29
N GLU A 268 -1.37 -16.18 -14.24
CA GLU A 268 -1.14 -16.06 -15.68
C GLU A 268 -1.18 -14.61 -16.21
N LEU A 269 -1.76 -13.67 -15.45
CA LEU A 269 -1.83 -12.26 -15.86
C LEU A 269 -0.63 -11.45 -15.37
N LYS A 270 0.20 -11.99 -14.47
CA LYS A 270 1.37 -11.27 -13.91
C LYS A 270 2.38 -10.86 -14.97
N ASP A 271 2.45 -11.58 -16.09
CA ASP A 271 3.38 -11.32 -17.18
C ASP A 271 2.90 -10.24 -18.17
N ALA A 272 1.68 -9.71 -18.00
CA ALA A 272 1.15 -8.66 -18.86
C ALA A 272 1.98 -7.36 -18.74
N ALA A 273 1.99 -6.57 -19.82
CA ALA A 273 2.88 -5.41 -19.92
C ALA A 273 2.54 -4.35 -18.85
N VAL A 274 1.26 -4.18 -18.51
CA VAL A 274 0.85 -3.27 -17.43
C VAL A 274 1.41 -3.67 -16.07
N PHE A 275 1.45 -4.97 -15.72
CA PHE A 275 1.98 -5.40 -14.42
C PHE A 275 3.50 -5.32 -14.36
N LYS A 276 4.18 -5.57 -15.49
CA LYS A 276 5.63 -5.32 -15.61
C LYS A 276 5.94 -3.84 -15.44
N LYS A 277 5.14 -2.95 -16.05
CA LYS A 277 5.26 -1.50 -15.87
C LYS A 277 5.05 -1.10 -14.42
N LEU A 278 4.00 -1.60 -13.77
CA LEU A 278 3.73 -1.36 -12.33
C LEU A 278 4.92 -1.80 -11.46
N GLU A 279 5.52 -2.95 -11.75
CA GLU A 279 6.73 -3.41 -11.05
C GLU A 279 7.95 -2.52 -11.31
N GLU A 280 8.18 -2.11 -12.57
CA GLU A 280 9.28 -1.23 -12.97
C GLU A 280 9.22 0.12 -12.25
N ILE A 281 8.04 0.72 -12.18
CA ILE A 281 7.82 2.01 -11.49
C ILE A 281 7.69 1.84 -9.97
N GLY A 282 7.64 0.61 -9.47
CA GLY A 282 7.60 0.29 -8.04
C GLY A 282 6.22 0.43 -7.39
N LEU A 283 5.13 0.47 -8.15
CA LEU A 283 3.77 0.46 -7.61
C LEU A 283 3.33 -0.98 -7.33
N LEU A 284 3.17 -1.30 -6.05
CA LEU A 284 2.71 -2.63 -5.62
C LEU A 284 1.21 -2.79 -5.88
N VAL A 285 0.84 -3.96 -6.39
CA VAL A 285 -0.56 -4.41 -6.51
C VAL A 285 -0.87 -5.34 -5.34
N TYR A 286 -1.71 -4.86 -4.42
CA TYR A 286 -2.15 -5.62 -3.26
C TYR A 286 -3.20 -6.65 -3.67
N PRO A 287 -3.19 -7.85 -3.07
CA PRO A 287 -4.09 -8.93 -3.50
C PRO A 287 -5.53 -8.74 -3.00
N THR A 288 -5.76 -7.93 -1.96
CA THR A 288 -7.10 -7.66 -1.43
C THR A 288 -7.24 -6.20 -0.96
N PRO A 289 -8.48 -5.66 -0.92
CA PRO A 289 -8.73 -4.34 -0.35
C PRO A 289 -8.30 -4.19 1.10
N GLU A 290 -8.39 -5.23 1.92
CA GLU A 290 -7.98 -5.21 3.32
C GLU A 290 -6.49 -4.98 3.49
N ARG A 291 -5.65 -5.68 2.69
CA ARG A 291 -4.19 -5.50 2.74
C ARG A 291 -3.80 -4.11 2.26
N ALA A 292 -4.42 -3.63 1.19
CA ALA A 292 -4.21 -2.26 0.71
C ALA A 292 -4.63 -1.20 1.73
N ALA A 293 -5.81 -1.34 2.35
CA ALA A 293 -6.27 -0.44 3.38
C ALA A 293 -5.35 -0.46 4.60
N LYS A 294 -4.80 -1.63 4.98
CA LYS A 294 -3.83 -1.77 6.06
C LYS A 294 -2.53 -1.01 5.77
N ALA A 295 -1.98 -1.17 4.57
CA ALA A 295 -0.81 -0.40 4.13
C ALA A 295 -1.08 1.10 4.19
N LEU A 296 -2.24 1.54 3.68
CA LEU A 296 -2.63 2.95 3.68
C LEU A 296 -2.81 3.52 5.09
N ALA A 297 -3.41 2.74 6.01
CA ALA A 297 -3.57 3.13 7.41
C ALA A 297 -2.22 3.33 8.11
N HIS A 298 -1.23 2.49 7.82
CA HIS A 298 0.13 2.64 8.34
C HIS A 298 0.88 3.83 7.73
N LEU A 299 0.69 4.13 6.44
CA LEU A 299 1.19 5.38 5.85
C LEU A 299 0.61 6.61 6.55
N CYS A 300 -0.70 6.64 6.79
CA CYS A 300 -1.37 7.72 7.50
C CYS A 300 -0.84 7.85 8.93
N TRP A 301 -0.73 6.73 9.65
CA TRP A 301 -0.23 6.70 11.02
C TRP A 301 1.21 7.22 11.11
N TYR A 302 2.09 6.78 10.21
CA TYR A 302 3.49 7.21 10.20
C TYR A 302 3.62 8.70 9.84
N SER A 303 2.84 9.16 8.86
CA SER A 303 2.74 10.59 8.50
C SER A 303 2.32 11.45 9.69
N GLU A 304 1.33 11.02 10.46
CA GLU A 304 0.89 11.72 11.68
C GLU A 304 1.93 11.70 12.79
N TYR A 305 2.63 10.58 12.95
CA TYR A 305 3.74 10.47 13.90
C TYR A 305 4.80 11.53 13.60
N LEU A 306 5.23 11.66 12.33
CA LEU A 306 6.21 12.65 11.92
C LEU A 306 5.75 14.09 12.20
N ARG A 307 4.46 14.41 11.95
CA ARG A 307 3.88 15.72 12.31
C ARG A 307 3.93 15.99 13.81
N GLN A 308 3.54 15.02 14.62
CA GLN A 308 3.51 15.16 16.07
C GLN A 308 4.92 15.34 16.67
N THR A 309 5.94 14.78 16.03
CA THR A 309 7.34 14.92 16.47
C THR A 309 8.08 16.09 15.84
N GLY A 310 7.43 16.89 14.98
CA GLY A 310 8.06 18.01 14.27
C GLY A 310 9.16 17.56 13.30
N SER A 311 8.97 16.42 12.65
CA SER A 311 9.95 15.77 11.77
C SER A 311 9.54 15.76 10.29
N GLU A 312 8.54 16.58 9.91
CA GLU A 312 8.30 16.92 8.51
C GLU A 312 9.36 17.96 8.09
N GLU A 313 10.47 17.51 7.50
CA GLU A 313 11.39 18.35 6.71
C GLU A 313 11.31 17.98 5.23
#